data_AF-A0A932Q728-F1
#
_entry.id   AF-A0A932Q728-F1
#
_cell.length_a   1.000
_cell.length_b   1.000
_cell.length_c   1.000
_cell.angle_alpha   90.00
_cell.angle_beta   90.00
_cell.angle_gamma   90.00
#
_symmetry.space_group_name_H-M   'P 1'
#
loop_
_entity.id
_entity.type
_entity.pdbx_description
1 polymer ?
#
loop_
_entity_poly.entity_id
_entity_poly.type
_entity_poly.pdbx_seq_one_letter_code
_entity_poly.pdbx_strand_id
1 'polypeptide(L)'
;MSVPASPNYHAAGWFNLLMPGGGQLLLGDYGRAALEAGVEVSAGYIGFRLSKRAPLTLDGVPEALPVFQGRRKRGATLVSIDEAVYADLLQEVGIKAHLVDVFTSYREAARRRGVTDHIDQSTEWNLFMDPFRLENLTNPWVYGAIGAVALSTVLDYFSAHNAGLPSTPRITPYSNFLYSVNYEIWQPVGSGAPEEMFYRGFLQNELYDLLPSPFFSIPLATAAFAFSHAPGPGRVTAAVAGAYLGYLAHKYDGKLGPGITLHFWGVVMLGIETVLLSHESQHTTPPATMSVQINY
;
A
#
# COMPACT_ATOMS: atom_id res chain seq x y z
N MET A 1 -23.80 6.87 37.33
CA MET A 1 -22.64 6.07 36.89
C MET A 1 -21.71 7.02 36.16
N SER A 2 -20.47 7.18 36.61
CA SER A 2 -19.46 8.01 35.93
C SER A 2 -19.10 7.34 34.61
N VAL A 3 -19.07 8.12 33.51
CA VAL A 3 -18.53 7.65 32.23
C VAL A 3 -17.05 7.29 32.49
N PRO A 4 -16.58 6.09 32.11
CA PRO A 4 -15.17 5.74 32.22
C PRO A 4 -14.31 6.80 31.53
N ALA A 5 -13.15 7.12 32.11
CA ALA A 5 -12.19 8.01 31.45
C ALA A 5 -11.87 7.46 30.05
N SER A 6 -11.93 8.32 29.04
CA SER A 6 -11.62 7.91 27.67
C SER A 6 -10.17 7.44 27.57
N PRO A 7 -9.88 6.32 26.88
CA PRO A 7 -8.54 5.78 26.77
C PRO A 7 -7.57 6.81 26.17
N ASN A 8 -6.29 6.72 26.56
CA ASN A 8 -5.24 7.50 25.93
C ASN A 8 -5.12 7.11 24.45
N TYR A 9 -5.17 8.08 23.53
CA TYR A 9 -5.17 7.83 22.10
C TYR A 9 -3.83 7.28 21.58
N HIS A 10 -2.71 7.71 22.18
CA HIS A 10 -1.41 7.08 21.99
C HIS A 10 -1.45 5.58 22.34
N ALA A 11 -2.03 5.25 23.49
CA ALA A 11 -2.12 3.87 23.95
C ALA A 11 -3.03 3.03 23.03
N ALA A 12 -4.12 3.60 22.51
CA ALA A 12 -4.98 2.93 21.54
C ALA A 12 -4.23 2.58 20.25
N GLY A 13 -3.53 3.56 19.64
CA GLY A 13 -2.76 3.33 18.42
C GLY A 13 -1.62 2.33 18.59
N TRP A 14 -0.76 2.51 19.62
CA TRP A 14 0.36 1.60 19.89
C TRP A 14 -0.10 0.20 20.28
N PHE A 15 -1.16 0.07 21.08
CA PHE A 15 -1.66 -1.25 21.45
C PHE A 15 -2.28 -1.97 20.26
N ASN A 16 -2.97 -1.24 19.37
CA ASN A 16 -3.46 -1.83 18.12
C ASN A 16 -2.30 -2.26 17.20
N LEU A 17 -1.23 -1.47 17.11
CA LEU A 17 -0.05 -1.82 16.31
C LEU A 17 0.63 -3.11 16.80
N LEU A 18 0.62 -3.35 18.10
CA LEU A 18 1.23 -4.55 18.69
C LEU A 18 0.27 -5.76 18.71
N MET A 19 -1.03 -5.50 18.80
CA MET A 19 -2.06 -6.51 18.93
C MET A 19 -3.25 -6.11 18.04
N PRO A 20 -3.50 -6.85 16.95
CA PRO A 20 -4.71 -6.72 16.14
C PRO A 20 -5.97 -6.61 17.01
N GLY A 21 -6.78 -5.57 16.82
CA GLY A 21 -7.97 -5.30 17.64
C GLY A 21 -7.73 -4.68 19.02
N GLY A 22 -6.47 -4.52 19.45
CA GLY A 22 -6.12 -4.02 20.78
C GLY A 22 -6.63 -2.60 21.04
N GLY A 23 -6.55 -1.72 20.04
CA GLY A 23 -7.04 -0.34 20.17
C GLY A 23 -8.55 -0.31 20.42
N GLN A 24 -9.32 -1.11 19.71
CA GLN A 24 -10.78 -1.22 19.89
C GLN A 24 -11.16 -1.89 21.21
N LEU A 25 -10.34 -2.85 21.66
CA LEU A 25 -10.49 -3.45 22.99
C LEU A 25 -10.38 -2.38 24.09
N LEU A 26 -9.39 -1.47 24.01
CA LEU A 26 -9.26 -0.36 24.94
C LEU A 26 -10.44 0.62 24.87
N LEU A 27 -11.01 0.80 23.67
CA LEU A 27 -12.19 1.64 23.43
C LEU A 27 -13.51 1.00 23.89
N GLY A 28 -13.48 -0.26 24.34
CA GLY A 28 -14.65 -1.02 24.79
C GLY A 28 -15.50 -1.59 23.65
N ASP A 29 -15.02 -1.58 22.42
CA ASP A 29 -15.69 -2.20 21.27
C ASP A 29 -15.16 -3.63 21.03
N TYR A 30 -15.61 -4.55 21.89
CA TYR A 30 -15.17 -5.95 21.84
C TYR A 30 -15.55 -6.66 20.53
N GLY A 31 -16.66 -6.26 19.91
CA GLY A 31 -17.13 -6.84 18.66
C GLY A 31 -16.19 -6.49 17.51
N ARG A 32 -15.85 -5.20 17.39
CA ARG A 32 -14.88 -4.73 16.41
C ARG A 32 -13.49 -5.30 16.68
N ALA A 33 -13.02 -5.30 17.93
CA ALA A 33 -11.73 -5.88 18.31
C ALA A 33 -11.58 -7.36 17.87
N ALA A 34 -12.61 -8.17 18.08
CA ALA A 34 -12.61 -9.57 17.66
C ALA A 34 -12.63 -9.72 16.12
N LEU A 35 -13.31 -8.82 15.42
CA LEU A 35 -13.36 -8.81 13.95
C LEU A 35 -11.98 -8.45 13.36
N GLU A 36 -11.36 -7.37 13.82
CA GLU A 36 -10.03 -6.91 13.39
C GLU A 36 -9.00 -8.03 13.60
N ALA A 37 -8.93 -8.58 14.83
CA ALA A 37 -8.06 -9.71 15.13
C ALA A 37 -8.34 -10.94 14.25
N GLY A 38 -9.62 -11.28 14.03
CA GLY A 38 -10.02 -12.41 13.21
C GLY A 38 -9.59 -12.26 11.75
N VAL A 39 -9.83 -11.09 11.14
CA VAL A 39 -9.44 -10.79 9.76
C VAL A 39 -7.93 -10.82 9.61
N GLU A 40 -7.20 -10.09 10.44
CA GLU A 40 -5.74 -9.96 10.31
C GLU A 40 -5.01 -11.28 10.58
N VAL A 41 -5.38 -12.01 11.64
CA VAL A 41 -4.74 -13.30 11.97
C VAL A 41 -5.06 -14.35 10.91
N SER A 42 -6.30 -14.40 10.40
CA SER A 42 -6.66 -15.36 9.36
C SER A 42 -5.98 -15.04 8.02
N ALA A 43 -6.01 -13.79 7.58
CA ALA A 43 -5.35 -13.34 6.36
C ALA A 43 -3.84 -13.58 6.43
N GLY A 44 -3.19 -13.19 7.53
CA GLY A 44 -1.77 -13.43 7.76
C GLY A 44 -1.41 -14.91 7.81
N TYR A 45 -2.20 -15.73 8.52
CA TYR A 45 -1.96 -17.18 8.61
C TYR A 45 -2.13 -17.88 7.25
N ILE A 46 -3.20 -17.59 6.51
CA ILE A 46 -3.45 -18.19 5.21
C ILE A 46 -2.40 -17.71 4.20
N GLY A 47 -2.10 -16.41 4.17
CA GLY A 47 -1.06 -15.84 3.32
C GLY A 47 0.31 -16.45 3.58
N PHE A 48 0.70 -16.65 4.84
CA PHE A 48 1.96 -17.32 5.21
C PHE A 48 1.98 -18.80 4.77
N ARG A 49 0.85 -19.50 4.97
CA ARG A 49 0.67 -20.91 4.55
C ARG A 49 0.88 -21.09 3.05
N LEU A 50 0.45 -20.13 2.24
CA LEU A 50 0.56 -20.14 0.79
C LEU A 50 1.93 -19.63 0.30
N SER A 51 2.60 -18.69 1.00
CA SER A 51 3.84 -18.10 0.48
C SER A 51 5.11 -18.94 0.67
N LYS A 52 5.13 -19.88 1.61
CA LYS A 52 6.20 -20.84 1.99
C LYS A 52 7.67 -20.38 2.05
N ARG A 53 8.13 -19.24 1.51
CA ARG A 53 9.57 -18.94 1.30
C ARG A 53 9.99 -17.48 1.20
N ALA A 54 9.14 -16.48 1.47
CA ALA A 54 9.57 -15.08 1.34
C ALA A 54 9.45 -14.30 2.67
N PRO A 55 10.42 -13.45 3.01
CA PRO A 55 10.28 -12.50 4.11
C PRO A 55 9.08 -11.58 3.85
N LEU A 56 8.27 -11.34 4.89
CA LEU A 56 7.17 -10.38 4.84
C LEU A 56 7.73 -8.97 4.61
N THR A 57 7.26 -8.30 3.57
CA THR A 57 7.53 -6.87 3.31
C THR A 57 6.20 -6.12 3.12
N LEU A 58 6.19 -4.79 3.22
CA LEU A 58 4.98 -4.00 2.90
C LEU A 58 4.55 -4.18 1.44
N ASP A 59 5.53 -4.47 0.58
CA ASP A 59 5.38 -4.74 -0.86
C ASP A 59 4.88 -6.17 -1.14
N GLY A 60 4.54 -6.92 -0.09
CA GLY A 60 4.13 -8.31 -0.18
C GLY A 60 5.29 -9.30 -0.21
N VAL A 61 5.12 -10.40 -0.94
CA VAL A 61 6.10 -11.49 -1.07
C VAL A 61 7.21 -11.03 -2.03
N PRO A 62 8.48 -10.87 -1.59
CA PRO A 62 9.52 -10.32 -2.43
C PRO A 62 9.60 -10.98 -3.81
N GLU A 63 9.61 -10.12 -4.82
CA GLU A 63 9.81 -10.38 -6.24
C GLU A 63 11.13 -11.11 -6.52
N ALA A 64 11.22 -12.36 -6.11
CA ALA A 64 11.63 -13.32 -7.10
C ALA A 64 10.35 -13.66 -7.85
N LEU A 65 10.05 -12.94 -8.95
CA LEU A 65 9.39 -13.58 -10.09
C LEU A 65 9.98 -14.99 -10.13
N PRO A 66 9.17 -16.06 -10.00
CA PRO A 66 9.68 -17.38 -9.64
C PRO A 66 10.91 -17.62 -10.47
N VAL A 67 12.09 -17.68 -9.84
CA VAL A 67 13.36 -17.80 -10.56
C VAL A 67 13.22 -19.10 -11.31
N PHE A 68 12.82 -19.02 -12.57
CA PHE A 68 12.53 -20.15 -13.40
C PHE A 68 13.89 -20.76 -13.61
N GLN A 69 14.25 -21.74 -12.76
CA GLN A 69 15.58 -22.30 -12.71
C GLN A 69 15.98 -22.64 -14.13
N GLY A 70 16.87 -21.80 -14.66
CA GLY A 70 17.19 -21.73 -16.06
C GLY A 70 17.95 -22.98 -16.43
N ARG A 71 17.23 -24.06 -16.76
CA ARG A 71 17.83 -25.24 -17.38
C ARG A 71 16.88 -26.20 -18.07
N ARG A 72 15.55 -26.00 -18.09
CA ARG A 72 14.67 -26.88 -18.87
C ARG A 72 13.65 -26.14 -19.73
N LYS A 73 14.03 -26.11 -21.02
CA LYS A 73 13.24 -26.05 -22.25
C LYS A 73 12.40 -24.78 -22.49
N ARG A 74 12.97 -23.93 -23.37
CA ARG A 74 12.21 -23.14 -24.36
C ARG A 74 11.19 -24.07 -25.04
N GLY A 75 9.90 -23.80 -24.85
CA GLY A 75 8.83 -24.41 -25.64
C GLY A 75 7.56 -24.72 -24.85
N ALA A 76 6.55 -23.88 -25.02
CA ALA A 76 5.11 -24.16 -24.87
C ALA A 76 4.48 -24.41 -23.49
N THR A 77 5.22 -24.66 -22.41
CA THR A 77 4.58 -24.84 -21.09
C THR A 77 4.21 -23.50 -20.45
N LEU A 78 2.91 -23.24 -20.35
CA LEU A 78 2.38 -22.17 -19.51
C LEU A 78 2.65 -22.49 -18.05
N VAL A 79 3.02 -21.48 -17.26
CA VAL A 79 3.20 -21.62 -15.80
C VAL A 79 2.07 -20.92 -15.07
N SER A 80 1.50 -21.58 -14.07
CA SER A 80 0.57 -20.92 -13.14
C SER A 80 1.36 -20.28 -12.01
N ILE A 81 1.02 -19.03 -11.69
CA ILE A 81 1.51 -18.31 -10.51
C ILE A 81 0.37 -17.99 -9.54
N ASP A 82 -0.78 -18.65 -9.68
CA ASP A 82 -2.01 -18.30 -8.96
C ASP A 82 -1.82 -18.38 -7.45
N GLU A 83 -1.19 -19.45 -6.95
CA GLU A 83 -0.92 -19.63 -5.52
C GLU A 83 -0.04 -18.50 -4.96
N ALA A 84 0.95 -18.03 -5.74
CA ALA A 84 1.82 -16.94 -5.33
C ALA A 84 1.06 -15.61 -5.29
N VAL A 85 0.26 -15.30 -6.31
CA VAL A 85 -0.55 -14.07 -6.35
C VAL A 85 -1.61 -14.08 -5.26
N TYR A 86 -2.24 -15.22 -4.95
CA TYR A 86 -3.16 -15.33 -3.82
C TYR A 86 -2.48 -15.16 -2.47
N ALA A 87 -1.28 -15.72 -2.31
CA ALA A 87 -0.50 -15.53 -1.09
C ALA A 87 -0.21 -14.04 -0.86
N ASP A 88 0.18 -13.34 -1.93
CA ASP A 88 0.47 -11.92 -1.93
C ASP A 88 -0.77 -11.08 -1.57
N LEU A 89 -1.87 -11.28 -2.30
CA LEU A 89 -3.16 -10.62 -2.04
C LEU A 89 -3.62 -10.78 -0.58
N LEU A 90 -3.53 -12.00 -0.02
CA LEU A 90 -3.97 -12.25 1.35
C LEU A 90 -3.04 -11.64 2.39
N GLN A 91 -1.73 -11.61 2.15
CA GLN A 91 -0.79 -10.91 3.02
C GLN A 91 -1.05 -9.41 2.99
N GLU A 92 -1.27 -8.84 1.81
CA GLU A 92 -1.65 -7.44 1.68
C GLU A 92 -2.95 -7.13 2.40
N VAL A 93 -4.02 -7.93 2.23
CA VAL A 93 -5.27 -7.74 2.99
C VAL A 93 -5.00 -7.64 4.48
N GLY A 94 -4.24 -8.58 5.05
CA GLY A 94 -3.95 -8.60 6.49
C GLY A 94 -3.13 -7.39 6.94
N ILE A 95 -2.04 -7.08 6.23
CA ILE A 95 -1.17 -5.96 6.58
C ILE A 95 -1.91 -4.63 6.43
N LYS A 96 -2.57 -4.40 5.29
CA LYS A 96 -3.24 -3.12 5.02
C LYS A 96 -4.47 -2.91 5.91
N ALA A 97 -5.22 -3.96 6.25
CA ALA A 97 -6.29 -3.87 7.25
C ALA A 97 -5.72 -3.42 8.61
N HIS A 98 -4.62 -4.05 9.06
CA HIS A 98 -3.96 -3.67 10.30
C HIS A 98 -3.55 -2.19 10.31
N LEU A 99 -2.96 -1.68 9.22
CA LEU A 99 -2.58 -0.27 9.09
C LEU A 99 -3.78 0.68 9.24
N VAL A 100 -4.91 0.33 8.63
CA VAL A 100 -6.18 1.07 8.73
C VAL A 100 -6.68 1.06 10.18
N ASP A 101 -6.71 -0.09 10.83
CA ASP A 101 -7.26 -0.26 12.17
C ASP A 101 -6.41 0.45 13.24
N VAL A 102 -5.08 0.48 13.07
CA VAL A 102 -4.17 1.28 13.91
C VAL A 102 -4.55 2.76 13.86
N PHE A 103 -4.69 3.32 12.66
CA PHE A 103 -5.08 4.72 12.52
C PHE A 103 -6.51 4.99 13.01
N THR A 104 -7.47 4.12 12.71
CA THR A 104 -8.85 4.34 13.12
C THR A 104 -9.00 4.31 14.63
N SER A 105 -8.40 3.34 15.31
CA SER A 105 -8.44 3.27 16.78
C SER A 105 -7.77 4.49 17.43
N TYR A 106 -6.62 4.93 16.89
CA TYR A 106 -5.93 6.16 17.28
C TYR A 106 -6.83 7.40 17.12
N ARG A 107 -7.38 7.63 15.92
CA ARG A 107 -8.27 8.76 15.60
C ARG A 107 -9.53 8.76 16.46
N GLU A 108 -10.16 7.60 16.65
CA GLU A 108 -11.37 7.49 17.46
C GLU A 108 -11.12 7.82 18.93
N ALA A 109 -10.01 7.33 19.49
CA ALA A 109 -9.59 7.65 20.85
C ALA A 109 -9.30 9.15 21.01
N ALA A 110 -8.58 9.76 20.05
CA ALA A 110 -8.26 11.19 20.04
C ALA A 110 -9.55 12.04 20.00
N ARG A 111 -10.49 11.68 19.11
CA ARG A 111 -11.79 12.33 18.99
C ARG A 111 -12.62 12.23 20.27
N ARG A 112 -12.63 11.09 20.97
CA ARG A 112 -13.31 10.93 22.28
C ARG A 112 -12.71 11.82 23.38
N ARG A 113 -11.49 12.32 23.19
CA ARG A 113 -10.80 13.27 24.08
C ARG A 113 -10.88 14.72 23.60
N GLY A 114 -11.53 14.98 22.46
CA GLY A 114 -11.59 16.30 21.85
C GLY A 114 -10.28 16.75 21.21
N VAL A 115 -9.35 15.82 20.94
CA VAL A 115 -8.10 16.09 20.22
C VAL A 115 -8.35 15.82 18.74
N THR A 116 -8.34 16.87 17.92
CA THR A 116 -8.59 16.78 16.47
C THR A 116 -7.53 17.47 15.63
N ASP A 117 -6.67 18.27 16.24
CA ASP A 117 -5.63 19.02 15.54
C ASP A 117 -4.64 18.05 14.89
N HIS A 118 -4.27 18.32 13.64
CA HIS A 118 -3.34 17.51 12.85
C HIS A 118 -3.73 16.03 12.64
N ILE A 119 -4.95 15.60 13.00
CA ILE A 119 -5.45 14.24 12.77
C ILE A 119 -6.63 14.30 11.80
N ASP A 120 -6.53 13.63 10.65
CA ASP A 120 -7.63 13.61 9.68
C ASP A 120 -8.89 12.93 10.26
N GLN A 121 -9.97 13.70 10.33
CA GLN A 121 -11.27 13.25 10.86
C GLN A 121 -12.20 12.65 9.80
N SER A 122 -11.77 12.54 8.54
CA SER A 122 -12.54 11.93 7.46
C SER A 122 -12.82 10.46 7.76
N THR A 123 -13.97 9.93 7.33
CA THR A 123 -14.27 8.49 7.48
C THR A 123 -13.31 7.64 6.64
N GLU A 124 -13.15 6.36 6.98
CA GLU A 124 -12.32 5.43 6.19
C GLU A 124 -12.74 5.43 4.72
N TRP A 125 -14.04 5.28 4.44
CA TRP A 125 -14.57 5.32 3.07
C TRP A 125 -14.21 6.62 2.33
N ASN A 126 -14.27 7.76 3.02
CA ASN A 126 -13.88 9.04 2.43
C ASN A 126 -12.40 9.08 2.05
N LEU A 127 -11.53 8.53 2.91
CA LEU A 127 -10.10 8.42 2.65
C LEU A 127 -9.81 7.49 1.46
N PHE A 128 -10.49 6.33 1.37
CA PHE A 128 -10.38 5.45 0.19
C PHE A 128 -10.87 6.08 -1.11
N MET A 129 -11.78 7.05 -1.02
CA MET A 129 -12.31 7.78 -2.19
C MET A 129 -11.51 9.03 -2.53
N ASP A 130 -10.57 9.48 -1.68
CA ASP A 130 -9.77 10.68 -1.92
C ASP A 130 -9.03 10.70 -3.27
N PRO A 131 -8.49 9.58 -3.81
CA PRO A 131 -7.83 9.56 -5.12
C PRO A 131 -8.72 10.02 -6.29
N PHE A 132 -10.03 9.95 -6.13
CA PHE A 132 -11.01 10.28 -7.17
C PHE A 132 -11.66 11.66 -6.95
N ARG A 133 -11.29 12.35 -5.86
CA ARG A 133 -11.83 13.67 -5.57
C ARG A 133 -11.10 14.73 -6.38
N LEU A 134 -11.90 15.56 -7.05
CA LEU A 134 -11.39 16.63 -7.89
C LEU A 134 -10.51 17.61 -7.11
N GLU A 135 -10.81 17.87 -5.83
CA GLU A 135 -10.02 18.75 -4.96
C GLU A 135 -8.58 18.26 -4.78
N ASN A 136 -8.36 16.94 -4.68
CA ASN A 136 -7.02 16.36 -4.56
C ASN A 136 -6.35 16.26 -5.93
N LEU A 137 -7.09 15.86 -6.97
CA LEU A 137 -6.56 15.73 -8.33
C LEU A 137 -6.12 17.06 -8.94
N THR A 138 -6.77 18.17 -8.58
CA THR A 138 -6.43 19.52 -9.06
C THR A 138 -5.42 20.24 -8.17
N ASN A 139 -4.99 19.62 -7.07
CA ASN A 139 -3.99 20.19 -6.19
C ASN A 139 -2.60 20.21 -6.86
N PRO A 140 -1.92 21.38 -6.98
CA PRO A 140 -0.63 21.50 -7.65
C PRO A 140 0.50 20.67 -7.05
N TRP A 141 0.42 20.38 -5.76
CA TRP A 141 1.41 19.53 -5.09
C TRP A 141 1.14 18.05 -5.33
N VAL A 142 -0.08 17.69 -5.76
CA VAL A 142 -0.44 16.31 -6.12
C VAL A 142 -0.23 16.11 -7.62
N TYR A 143 -0.89 16.89 -8.48
CA TYR A 143 -0.80 16.68 -9.93
C TYR A 143 0.63 16.89 -10.46
N GLY A 144 1.39 17.85 -9.89
CA GLY A 144 2.77 18.10 -10.30
C GLY A 144 3.66 16.90 -9.99
N ALA A 145 3.48 16.30 -8.81
CA ALA A 145 4.20 15.10 -8.41
C ALA A 145 3.76 13.87 -9.21
N ILE A 146 2.45 13.68 -9.46
CA ILE A 146 1.94 12.64 -10.36
C ILE A 146 2.56 12.77 -11.75
N GLY A 147 2.66 13.98 -12.31
CA GLY A 147 3.30 14.22 -13.60
C GLY A 147 4.78 13.83 -13.61
N ALA A 148 5.50 14.09 -12.52
CA ALA A 148 6.90 13.68 -12.36
C ALA A 148 7.05 12.15 -12.27
N VAL A 149 6.16 11.47 -11.52
CA VAL A 149 6.14 10.00 -11.45
C VAL A 149 5.83 9.42 -12.83
N ALA A 150 4.80 9.92 -13.52
CA ALA A 150 4.44 9.48 -14.86
C ALA A 150 5.62 9.58 -15.84
N LEU A 151 6.32 10.71 -15.83
CA LEU A 151 7.51 10.90 -16.68
C LEU A 151 8.62 9.93 -16.30
N SER A 152 8.88 9.73 -15.00
CA SER A 152 9.91 8.80 -14.53
C SER A 152 9.59 7.36 -14.95
N THR A 153 8.36 6.90 -14.76
CA THR A 153 7.85 5.58 -15.18
C THR A 153 7.98 5.40 -16.69
N VAL A 154 7.64 6.40 -17.50
CA VAL A 154 7.82 6.30 -18.96
C VAL A 154 9.30 6.16 -19.34
N LEU A 155 10.19 6.94 -18.72
CA LEU A 155 11.62 6.87 -18.98
C LEU A 155 12.22 5.54 -18.54
N ASP A 156 11.81 5.02 -17.38
CA ASP A 156 12.26 3.74 -16.86
C ASP A 156 11.80 2.59 -17.77
N TYR A 157 10.54 2.57 -18.18
CA TYR A 157 10.00 1.60 -19.12
C TYR A 157 10.82 1.52 -20.40
N PHE A 158 11.09 2.66 -21.05
CA PHE A 158 11.88 2.68 -22.28
C PHE A 158 13.35 2.29 -22.04
N SER A 159 13.92 2.67 -20.90
CA SER A 159 15.26 2.25 -20.50
C SER A 159 15.34 0.72 -20.36
N ALA A 160 14.43 0.13 -19.60
CA ALA A 160 14.33 -1.30 -19.36
C ALA A 160 14.05 -2.09 -20.64
N HIS A 161 13.11 -1.61 -21.48
CA HIS A 161 12.80 -2.20 -22.78
C HIS A 161 14.04 -2.22 -23.70
N ASN A 162 14.74 -1.08 -23.83
CA ASN A 162 15.91 -0.96 -24.70
C ASN A 162 17.13 -1.74 -24.16
N ALA A 163 17.23 -1.96 -22.85
CA ALA A 163 18.28 -2.78 -22.25
C ALA A 163 18.13 -4.27 -22.57
N GLY A 164 16.96 -4.71 -23.02
CA GLY A 164 16.64 -6.09 -23.35
C GLY A 164 16.32 -6.91 -22.10
N LEU A 165 15.03 -7.11 -21.85
CA LEU A 165 14.57 -7.90 -20.70
C LEU A 165 14.90 -9.40 -20.89
N PRO A 166 15.26 -10.11 -19.81
CA PRO A 166 15.44 -11.55 -19.87
C PRO A 166 14.10 -12.23 -20.21
N SER A 167 14.14 -13.19 -21.14
CA SER A 167 12.94 -13.94 -21.50
C SER A 167 12.45 -14.80 -20.32
N THR A 168 11.17 -14.68 -20.00
CA THR A 168 10.50 -15.45 -18.94
C THR A 168 9.47 -16.42 -19.57
N PRO A 169 9.14 -17.53 -18.89
CA PRO A 169 8.04 -18.39 -19.29
C PRO A 169 6.72 -17.64 -19.30
N ARG A 170 5.89 -17.95 -20.30
CA ARG A 170 4.52 -17.44 -20.38
C ARG A 170 3.70 -17.95 -19.21
N ILE A 171 2.99 -17.07 -18.53
CA ILE A 171 2.05 -17.47 -17.49
C ILE A 171 0.67 -17.77 -18.09
N THR A 172 -0.14 -18.55 -17.36
CA THR A 172 -1.51 -18.87 -17.83
C THR A 172 -2.36 -17.61 -17.99
N PRO A 173 -3.41 -17.61 -18.84
CA PRO A 173 -4.32 -16.46 -18.96
C PRO A 173 -4.94 -16.03 -17.63
N TYR A 174 -5.29 -16.99 -16.77
CA TYR A 174 -5.83 -16.72 -15.45
C TYR A 174 -4.80 -16.05 -14.54
N SER A 175 -3.57 -16.56 -14.54
CA SER A 175 -2.47 -15.95 -13.80
C SER A 175 -2.15 -14.53 -14.28
N ASN A 176 -2.19 -14.27 -15.59
CA ASN A 176 -2.04 -12.91 -16.14
C ASN A 176 -3.15 -11.98 -15.64
N PHE A 177 -4.41 -12.44 -15.66
CA PHE A 177 -5.53 -11.66 -15.12
C PHE A 177 -5.33 -11.34 -13.64
N LEU A 178 -4.99 -12.35 -12.82
CA LEU A 178 -4.73 -12.13 -11.39
C LEU A 178 -3.56 -11.18 -11.15
N TYR A 179 -2.48 -11.31 -11.92
CA TYR A 179 -1.31 -10.45 -11.85
C TYR A 179 -1.67 -8.99 -12.17
N SER A 180 -2.38 -8.75 -13.28
CA SER A 180 -2.85 -7.40 -13.63
C SER A 180 -3.78 -6.82 -12.57
N VAL A 181 -4.74 -7.60 -12.07
CA VAL A 181 -5.63 -7.14 -10.99
C VAL A 181 -4.85 -6.80 -9.71
N ASN A 182 -3.84 -7.60 -9.36
CA ASN A 182 -3.00 -7.34 -8.19
C ASN A 182 -2.27 -6.00 -8.32
N TYR A 183 -1.50 -5.82 -9.39
CA TYR A 183 -0.61 -4.67 -9.54
C TYR A 183 -1.31 -3.39 -10.02
N GLU A 184 -2.37 -3.48 -10.83
CA GLU A 184 -3.05 -2.30 -11.37
C GLU A 184 -4.21 -1.80 -10.51
N ILE A 185 -4.75 -2.65 -9.63
CA ILE A 185 -5.95 -2.33 -8.84
C ILE A 185 -5.71 -2.53 -7.35
N TRP A 186 -5.31 -3.74 -6.95
CA TRP A 186 -5.26 -4.10 -5.53
C TRP A 186 -4.15 -3.37 -4.77
N GLN A 187 -2.91 -3.45 -5.25
CA GLN A 187 -1.77 -2.76 -4.65
C GLN A 187 -1.98 -1.24 -4.58
N PRO A 188 -2.46 -0.53 -5.62
CA PRO A 188 -2.79 0.89 -5.49
C PRO A 188 -3.79 1.20 -4.38
N VAL A 189 -4.88 0.44 -4.27
CA VAL A 189 -5.89 0.60 -3.20
C VAL A 189 -5.28 0.32 -1.83
N GLY A 190 -4.49 -0.75 -1.72
CA GLY A 190 -3.83 -1.19 -0.50
C GLY A 190 -2.71 -0.27 -0.03
N SER A 191 -1.95 0.33 -0.94
CA SER A 191 -0.83 1.22 -0.61
C SER A 191 -1.30 2.65 -0.37
N GLY A 192 -2.22 3.17 -1.18
CA GLY A 192 -2.64 4.56 -1.12
C GLY A 192 -3.22 4.98 0.23
N ALA A 193 -4.40 4.47 0.59
CA ALA A 193 -5.08 4.89 1.83
C ALA A 193 -4.48 4.25 3.09
N PRO A 194 -4.34 2.92 3.18
CA PRO A 194 -3.84 2.25 4.39
C PRO A 194 -2.46 2.72 4.85
N GLU A 195 -1.49 2.84 3.94
CA GLU A 195 -0.14 3.26 4.34
C GLU A 195 -0.11 4.72 4.77
N GLU A 196 -0.83 5.62 4.11
CA GLU A 196 -0.88 7.02 4.52
C GLU A 196 -1.63 7.21 5.84
N MET A 197 -2.70 6.44 6.07
CA MET A 197 -3.40 6.38 7.37
C MET A 197 -2.43 5.99 8.48
N PHE A 198 -1.64 4.94 8.29
CA PHE A 198 -0.68 4.52 9.30
C PHE A 198 0.51 5.48 9.44
N TYR A 199 1.26 5.73 8.36
CA TYR A 199 2.51 6.46 8.44
C TYR A 199 2.32 7.95 8.71
N ARG A 200 1.30 8.58 8.13
CA ARG A 200 1.11 10.03 8.18
C ARG A 200 0.01 10.37 9.17
N GLY A 201 -1.06 9.58 9.19
CA GLY A 201 -2.17 9.75 10.13
C GLY A 201 -1.85 9.33 11.56
N PHE A 202 -1.06 8.27 11.77
CA PHE A 202 -0.69 7.78 13.10
C PHE A 202 0.78 8.06 13.44
N LEU A 203 1.74 7.43 12.75
CA LEU A 203 3.15 7.43 13.18
C LEU A 203 3.78 8.82 13.14
N GLN A 204 3.57 9.60 12.08
CA GLN A 204 4.08 10.96 11.99
C GLN A 204 3.49 11.87 13.07
N ASN A 205 2.21 11.68 13.40
CA ASN A 205 1.54 12.43 14.48
C ASN A 205 2.07 12.02 15.87
N GLU A 206 2.27 10.74 16.14
CA GLU A 206 2.95 10.26 17.37
C GLU A 206 4.33 10.91 17.55
N LEU A 207 5.11 10.96 16.46
CA LEU A 207 6.44 11.57 16.49
C LEU A 207 6.38 13.09 16.67
N TYR A 208 5.36 13.74 16.12
CA TYR A 208 5.14 15.18 16.30
C TYR A 208 4.70 15.50 17.73
N ASP A 209 3.83 14.69 18.33
CA ASP A 209 3.41 14.83 19.73
C ASP A 209 4.59 14.59 20.70
N LEU A 210 5.51 13.68 20.34
CA LEU A 210 6.74 13.46 21.11
C LEU A 210 7.71 14.65 21.03
N LEU A 211 7.89 15.22 19.84
CA LEU A 211 8.69 16.42 19.62
C LEU A 211 8.07 17.26 18.49
N PRO A 212 7.40 18.39 18.80
CA PRO A 212 6.66 19.22 17.85
C PRO A 212 7.53 19.91 16.79
N SER A 213 8.00 19.12 15.82
CA SER A 213 8.90 19.56 14.76
C SER A 213 8.68 18.71 13.50
N PRO A 214 8.36 19.34 12.36
CA PRO A 214 8.30 18.63 11.07
C PRO A 214 9.69 18.11 10.67
N PHE A 215 10.77 18.75 11.11
CA PHE A 215 12.15 18.31 10.86
C PHE A 215 12.55 17.07 11.66
N PHE A 216 11.71 16.65 12.62
CA PHE A 216 11.89 15.42 13.38
C PHE A 216 10.91 14.33 12.95
N SER A 217 9.62 14.66 12.92
CA SER A 217 8.54 13.72 12.61
C SER A 217 8.60 13.19 11.17
N ILE A 218 8.84 14.06 10.18
CA ILE A 218 8.88 13.65 8.76
C ILE A 218 10.06 12.71 8.49
N PRO A 219 11.33 13.02 8.86
CA PRO A 219 12.44 12.11 8.58
C PRO A 219 12.31 10.74 9.25
N LEU A 220 11.78 10.68 10.48
CA LEU A 220 11.61 9.41 11.19
C LEU A 220 10.47 8.57 10.61
N ALA A 221 9.32 9.18 10.31
CA ALA A 221 8.22 8.48 9.64
C ALA A 221 8.66 8.00 8.24
N THR A 222 9.44 8.81 7.53
CA THR A 222 10.04 8.46 6.22
C THR A 222 11.00 7.29 6.34
N ALA A 223 11.86 7.28 7.37
CA ALA A 223 12.77 6.17 7.59
C ALA A 223 12.00 4.88 7.87
N ALA A 224 10.99 4.91 8.74
CA ALA A 224 10.13 3.76 9.01
C ALA A 224 9.46 3.24 7.72
N PHE A 225 8.88 4.15 6.93
CA PHE A 225 8.29 3.85 5.62
C PHE A 225 9.28 3.19 4.66
N ALA A 226 10.49 3.74 4.51
CA ALA A 226 11.49 3.16 3.63
C ALA A 226 11.97 1.79 4.12
N PHE A 227 12.14 1.60 5.44
CA PHE A 227 12.64 0.34 5.99
C PHE A 227 11.61 -0.80 5.95
N SER A 228 10.32 -0.50 5.88
CA SER A 228 9.28 -1.50 5.65
C SER A 228 9.21 -2.02 4.21
N HIS A 229 9.85 -1.34 3.26
CA HIS A 229 9.99 -1.79 1.87
C HIS A 229 11.21 -2.71 1.71
N ALA A 230 11.16 -3.59 0.71
CA ALA A 230 12.24 -4.51 0.39
C ALA A 230 13.59 -3.79 0.16
N PRO A 231 14.73 -4.38 0.57
CA PRO A 231 16.04 -3.76 0.35
C PRO A 231 16.37 -3.67 -1.14
N GLY A 232 16.82 -2.49 -1.60
CA GLY A 232 17.21 -2.27 -3.00
C GLY A 232 16.90 -0.85 -3.47
N PRO A 233 16.90 -0.61 -4.79
CA PRO A 233 16.52 0.68 -5.37
C PRO A 233 15.13 1.15 -4.94
N GLY A 234 14.16 0.23 -4.80
CA GLY A 234 12.80 0.53 -4.34
C GLY A 234 12.75 1.22 -2.97
N ARG A 235 13.65 0.85 -2.03
CA ARG A 235 13.76 1.51 -0.72
C ARG A 235 14.17 2.99 -0.83
N VAL A 236 15.03 3.32 -1.79
CA VAL A 236 15.45 4.71 -2.01
C VAL A 236 14.29 5.53 -2.56
N THR A 237 13.56 4.97 -3.53
CA THR A 237 12.32 5.58 -4.05
C THR A 237 11.28 5.76 -2.94
N ALA A 238 11.08 4.75 -2.09
CA ALA A 238 10.21 4.83 -0.93
C ALA A 238 10.65 5.92 0.05
N ALA A 239 11.95 6.12 0.28
CA ALA A 239 12.43 7.21 1.12
C ALA A 239 12.13 8.60 0.52
N VAL A 240 12.33 8.78 -0.78
CA VAL A 240 12.03 10.04 -1.47
C VAL A 240 10.52 10.32 -1.46
N ALA A 241 9.72 9.33 -1.84
CA ALA A 241 8.26 9.41 -1.79
C ALA A 241 7.78 9.68 -0.37
N GLY A 242 8.32 8.97 0.62
CA GLY A 242 7.93 9.08 2.01
C GLY A 242 8.20 10.45 2.61
N ALA A 243 9.33 11.08 2.24
CA ALA A 243 9.65 12.45 2.63
C ALA A 243 8.65 13.45 2.03
N TYR A 244 8.31 13.29 0.75
CA TYR A 244 7.35 14.16 0.08
C TYR A 244 5.93 14.00 0.63
N LEU A 245 5.49 12.76 0.87
CA LEU A 245 4.19 12.45 1.48
C LEU A 245 4.10 13.00 2.91
N GLY A 246 5.17 12.87 3.71
CA GLY A 246 5.23 13.48 5.04
C GLY A 246 5.18 15.01 4.99
N TYR A 247 5.82 15.63 4.00
CA TYR A 247 5.68 17.06 3.71
C TYR A 247 4.24 17.44 3.36
N LEU A 248 3.54 16.67 2.51
CA LEU A 248 2.14 16.93 2.17
C LEU A 248 1.26 16.86 3.42
N ALA A 249 1.40 15.83 4.23
CA ALA A 249 0.65 15.70 5.48
C ALA A 249 0.88 16.91 6.41
N HIS A 250 2.12 17.38 6.56
CA HIS A 250 2.40 18.59 7.35
C HIS A 250 1.81 19.86 6.70
N LYS A 251 1.98 20.03 5.39
CA LYS A 251 1.51 21.19 4.62
C LYS A 251 -0.01 21.35 4.69
N TYR A 252 -0.73 20.23 4.70
CA TYR A 252 -2.19 20.18 4.75
C TYR A 252 -2.73 19.86 6.15
N ASP A 253 -1.97 20.19 7.18
CA ASP A 253 -2.44 20.16 8.57
C ASP A 253 -2.98 18.78 9.01
N GLY A 254 -2.26 17.72 8.63
CA GLY A 254 -2.63 16.34 8.92
C GLY A 254 -3.67 15.73 8.00
N LYS A 255 -4.20 16.48 7.02
CA LYS A 255 -5.11 15.93 6.01
C LYS A 255 -4.37 14.94 5.11
N LEU A 256 -4.96 13.75 4.97
CA LEU A 256 -4.33 12.63 4.27
C LEU A 256 -4.68 12.60 2.78
N GLY A 257 -5.82 13.16 2.37
CA GLY A 257 -6.32 13.08 1.00
C GLY A 257 -5.31 13.42 -0.10
N PRO A 258 -4.53 14.51 0.00
CA PRO A 258 -3.47 14.80 -0.97
C PRO A 258 -2.39 13.71 -1.05
N GLY A 259 -1.94 13.19 0.10
CA GLY A 259 -0.95 12.11 0.17
C GLY A 259 -1.50 10.80 -0.39
N ILE A 260 -2.71 10.41 0.02
CA ILE A 260 -3.43 9.22 -0.46
C ILE A 260 -3.58 9.26 -1.99
N THR A 261 -3.99 10.41 -2.53
CA THR A 261 -4.20 10.58 -3.97
C THR A 261 -2.89 10.43 -4.75
N LEU A 262 -1.82 11.09 -4.29
CA LEU A 262 -0.51 10.97 -4.93
C LEU A 262 0.00 9.53 -4.86
N HIS A 263 -0.09 8.90 -3.69
CA HIS A 263 0.40 7.55 -3.47
C HIS A 263 -0.36 6.54 -4.34
N PHE A 264 -1.70 6.59 -4.33
CA PHE A 264 -2.54 5.73 -5.16
C PHE A 264 -2.17 5.82 -6.64
N TRP A 265 -2.20 7.02 -7.24
CA TRP A 265 -1.96 7.17 -8.67
C TRP A 265 -0.50 6.89 -9.06
N GLY A 266 0.45 7.16 -8.17
CA GLY A 266 1.83 6.75 -8.36
C GLY A 266 1.98 5.23 -8.46
N VAL A 267 1.34 4.48 -7.56
CA VAL A 267 1.35 3.01 -7.58
C VAL A 267 0.60 2.48 -8.80
N VAL A 268 -0.50 3.09 -9.25
CA VAL A 268 -1.16 2.71 -10.53
C VAL A 268 -0.19 2.78 -11.70
N MET A 269 0.59 3.86 -11.82
CA MET A 269 1.55 4.03 -12.91
C MET A 269 2.65 2.97 -12.89
N LEU A 270 3.20 2.69 -11.71
CA LEU A 270 4.19 1.64 -11.51
C LEU A 270 3.62 0.24 -11.79
N GLY A 271 2.36 0.00 -11.42
CA GLY A 271 1.64 -1.24 -11.70
C GLY A 271 1.46 -1.48 -13.19
N ILE A 272 1.03 -0.46 -13.94
CA ILE A 272 0.90 -0.51 -15.40
C ILE A 272 2.26 -0.82 -16.05
N GLU A 273 3.32 -0.12 -15.65
CA GLU A 273 4.67 -0.38 -16.15
C GLU A 273 5.12 -1.82 -15.88
N THR A 274 4.93 -2.30 -14.65
CA THR A 274 5.27 -3.67 -14.23
C THR A 274 4.57 -4.71 -15.11
N VAL A 275 3.27 -4.53 -15.36
CA VAL A 275 2.50 -5.42 -16.24
C VAL A 275 3.01 -5.37 -17.68
N LEU A 276 3.31 -4.19 -18.22
CA LEU A 276 3.84 -4.04 -19.58
C LEU A 276 5.21 -4.70 -19.74
N LEU A 277 6.15 -4.48 -18.81
CA LEU A 277 7.47 -5.11 -18.81
C LEU A 277 7.36 -6.64 -18.66
N SER A 278 6.41 -7.12 -17.85
CA SER A 278 6.13 -8.55 -17.72
C SER A 278 5.69 -9.15 -19.06
N HIS A 279 4.75 -8.53 -19.77
CA HIS A 279 4.30 -8.97 -21.09
C HIS A 279 5.43 -9.00 -22.14
N GLU A 280 6.28 -7.97 -22.13
CA GLU A 280 7.46 -7.89 -23.00
C GLU A 280 8.44 -9.05 -22.72
N SER A 281 8.73 -9.32 -21.44
CA SER A 281 9.61 -10.43 -21.02
C SER A 281 9.06 -11.82 -21.41
N GLN A 282 7.73 -11.97 -21.42
CA GLN A 282 7.04 -13.20 -21.81
C GLN A 282 6.84 -13.32 -23.33
N HIS A 283 7.20 -12.28 -24.10
CA HIS A 283 6.88 -12.14 -25.53
C HIS A 283 5.40 -12.41 -25.81
N THR A 284 4.56 -11.67 -25.10
CA THR A 284 3.10 -11.69 -25.22
C THR A 284 2.58 -10.27 -25.42
N THR A 285 1.44 -10.12 -26.09
CA THR A 285 0.77 -8.82 -26.16
C THR A 285 0.06 -8.52 -24.83
N PRO A 286 0.13 -7.27 -24.32
CA PRO A 286 -0.66 -6.86 -23.18
C PRO A 286 -2.17 -7.04 -23.42
N PRO A 287 -2.96 -7.27 -22.37
CA PRO A 287 -4.41 -7.49 -22.44
C PRO A 287 -5.20 -6.29 -22.97
N ALA A 288 -4.56 -5.16 -23.29
CA ALA A 288 -5.17 -4.07 -24.06
C ALA A 288 -5.68 -4.51 -25.46
N THR A 289 -5.33 -5.72 -25.90
CA THR A 289 -5.94 -6.40 -27.05
C THR A 289 -6.92 -7.52 -26.66
N MET A 290 -7.64 -7.39 -25.55
CA MET A 290 -9.03 -7.84 -25.56
C MET A 290 -9.77 -6.88 -26.50
N SER A 291 -9.74 -7.19 -27.80
CA SER A 291 -10.75 -6.68 -28.70
C SER A 291 -12.08 -6.98 -28.02
N VAL A 292 -12.75 -5.96 -27.50
CA VAL A 292 -14.17 -6.06 -27.20
C VAL A 292 -14.80 -6.36 -28.55
N GLN A 293 -14.95 -7.64 -28.88
CA GLN A 293 -15.84 -8.07 -29.94
C GLN A 293 -17.23 -7.74 -29.42
N ILE A 294 -17.62 -6.48 -29.63
CA ILE A 294 -19.02 -6.09 -29.64
C ILE A 294 -19.59 -6.81 -30.85
N ASN A 295 -20.07 -8.03 -30.63
CA ASN A 295 -20.92 -8.71 -31.59
C ASN A 295 -22.20 -7.87 -31.67
N TYR A 296 -22.33 -7.09 -32.73
CA TYR A 296 -23.59 -6.46 -33.11
C TYR A 296 -24.58 -7.51 -33.60
#